data_AF-A0A960MWU0-F1
#
_entry.id   AF-A0A960MWU0-F1
#
_cell.length_a   1.000
_cell.length_b   1.000
_cell.length_c   1.000
_cell.angle_alpha   90.00
_cell.angle_beta   90.00
_cell.angle_gamma   90.00
#
_symmetry.space_group_name_H-M   'P 1'
#
loop_
_entity.id
_entity.type
_entity.pdbx_description
1 polymer ?
#
loop_
_entity_poly.entity_id
_entity_poly.type
_entity_poly.pdbx_seq_one_letter_code
_entity_poly.pdbx_strand_id
1 'polypeptide(L)'
;GLEVFKDAKNDKHSPNWMPFQDERVLAGKPWINHTGEYEVRLEFAVKGSMEATSHTANLKIQVGDQTIAERKLGWDNSKTLTLKAKAKLTKGREQEIRFVMTPGEAPQQGENSLAVNMQRMTIYGPLDGSVREYPREFLDIFHDGPPPTDPAARDAYRREILKRVATRAFRRPVDDATVNKLDQLAKLMESQPGKTFEHGIGHALTAVLSSPRFLFRAEIQPEPNNPSKVVPIDEYALASRLSYFLWSSCPDDELLRLAGEGQLRKNLRQQVDRMLGDKKADRFVENFVGQWLQSRDVETININAQRVLEMAFEESLRLFNSQLRQAMREETELFFGHILKENLPATELLTADYTFLNERLAKWYGVEGVKGNEMRKVVLPADSKRGGILTQSTFLIVTSNPTRTSPVKRGLFVLENLLATPSPP
;
A
#
# COMPACT_ATOMS: atom_id res chain seq x y z
N GLY A 1 -6.30 -13.20 11.11
CA GLY A 1 -7.25 -12.11 11.44
C GLY A 1 -8.54 -12.71 11.97
N LEU A 2 -9.39 -11.89 12.61
CA LEU A 2 -10.69 -12.31 13.15
C LEU A 2 -11.67 -12.83 12.07
N GLU A 3 -11.42 -12.51 10.80
CA GLU A 3 -12.20 -12.91 9.62
C GLU A 3 -12.37 -14.43 9.43
N VAL A 4 -11.51 -15.25 10.05
CA VAL A 4 -11.58 -16.72 9.97
C VAL A 4 -12.62 -17.29 10.95
N PHE A 5 -13.10 -16.48 11.90
CA PHE A 5 -13.98 -16.90 12.99
C PHE A 5 -15.38 -16.35 12.77
N LYS A 6 -16.39 -17.20 13.00
CA LYS A 6 -17.80 -16.85 12.83
C LYS A 6 -18.53 -17.00 14.15
N ASP A 7 -19.52 -16.12 14.36
CA ASP A 7 -20.45 -16.24 15.48
C ASP A 7 -21.44 -17.36 15.18
N ALA A 8 -21.52 -18.33 16.10
CA ALA A 8 -22.43 -19.47 15.98
C ALA A 8 -23.91 -19.07 15.97
N LYS A 9 -24.27 -17.90 16.53
CA LYS A 9 -25.66 -17.40 16.59
C LYS A 9 -26.12 -16.63 15.35
N ASN A 10 -25.23 -16.35 14.39
CA ASN A 10 -25.55 -15.66 13.13
C ASN A 10 -26.32 -14.32 13.30
N ASP A 11 -26.02 -13.58 14.37
CA ASP A 11 -26.68 -12.31 14.71
C ASP A 11 -26.10 -11.11 13.93
N LYS A 12 -26.93 -10.08 13.71
CA LYS A 12 -26.60 -8.82 12.99
C LYS A 12 -25.53 -7.95 13.68
N HIS A 13 -24.85 -8.43 14.72
CA HIS A 13 -23.82 -7.70 15.45
C HIS A 13 -22.43 -8.01 14.89
N SER A 14 -21.53 -7.02 14.95
CA SER A 14 -20.13 -7.21 14.58
C SER A 14 -19.51 -8.33 15.44
N PRO A 15 -18.78 -9.30 14.86
CA PRO A 15 -18.21 -10.45 15.58
C PRO A 15 -17.22 -10.06 16.68
N ASN A 16 -16.87 -8.77 16.78
CA ASN A 16 -15.94 -8.24 17.77
C ASN A 16 -16.60 -7.80 19.07
N TRP A 17 -17.95 -7.82 19.20
CA TRP A 17 -18.66 -7.35 20.39
C TRP A 17 -19.46 -8.47 21.06
N MET A 18 -19.08 -8.85 22.28
CA MET A 18 -19.70 -9.94 23.06
C MET A 18 -20.24 -9.41 24.38
N PRO A 19 -21.55 -9.10 24.49
CA PRO A 19 -22.18 -8.70 25.74
C PRO A 19 -22.05 -9.77 26.82
N PHE A 20 -21.83 -9.36 28.09
CA PHE A 20 -21.69 -10.30 29.21
C PHE A 20 -22.98 -11.07 29.50
N GLN A 21 -24.14 -10.52 29.15
CA GLN A 21 -25.45 -11.15 29.34
C GLN A 21 -25.77 -12.25 28.33
N ASP A 22 -25.01 -12.34 27.23
CA ASP A 22 -25.24 -13.32 26.17
C ASP A 22 -24.20 -14.45 26.27
N GLU A 23 -24.66 -15.70 26.24
CA GLU A 23 -23.76 -16.79 25.88
C GLU A 23 -23.39 -16.66 24.40
N ARG A 24 -22.10 -16.56 24.08
CA ARG A 24 -21.60 -16.42 22.71
C ARG A 24 -20.40 -17.30 22.43
N VAL A 25 -20.36 -17.85 21.23
CA VAL A 25 -19.26 -18.70 20.76
C VAL A 25 -18.77 -18.17 19.43
N LEU A 26 -17.50 -17.78 19.39
CA LEU A 26 -16.80 -17.49 18.14
C LEU A 26 -15.89 -18.66 17.81
N ALA A 27 -16.16 -19.33 16.70
CA ALA A 27 -15.45 -20.53 16.30
C ALA A 27 -14.80 -20.35 14.92
N GLY A 28 -13.61 -20.92 14.75
CA GLY A 28 -12.87 -20.87 13.50
C GLY A 28 -11.92 -22.04 13.36
N LYS A 29 -11.67 -22.46 12.12
CA LYS A 29 -10.72 -23.53 11.76
C LYS A 29 -9.55 -22.92 11.00
N PRO A 30 -8.60 -22.25 11.68
CA PRO A 30 -7.45 -21.65 11.03
C PRO A 30 -6.60 -22.73 10.36
N TRP A 31 -5.97 -22.37 9.24
CA TRP A 31 -4.98 -23.25 8.63
C TRP A 31 -3.70 -23.22 9.46
N ILE A 32 -3.25 -24.40 9.90
CA ILE A 32 -2.00 -24.59 10.62
C ILE A 32 -0.96 -25.19 9.66
N ASN A 33 0.17 -24.50 9.46
CA ASN A 33 1.20 -24.92 8.50
C ASN A 33 1.99 -26.16 8.96
N HIS A 34 2.22 -26.27 10.27
CA HIS A 34 3.09 -27.30 10.86
C HIS A 34 2.51 -27.86 12.16
N THR A 35 2.67 -29.15 12.41
CA THR A 35 2.29 -29.71 13.71
C THR A 35 3.27 -29.24 14.78
N GLY A 36 2.79 -28.74 15.93
CA GLY A 36 3.67 -28.24 17.00
C GLY A 36 2.91 -27.63 18.18
N GLU A 37 3.65 -27.07 19.15
CA GLU A 37 3.08 -26.28 20.25
C GLU A 37 2.93 -24.81 19.82
N TYR A 38 1.75 -24.23 19.99
CA TYR A 38 1.43 -22.84 19.61
C TYR A 38 0.91 -22.05 20.82
N GLU A 39 1.16 -20.74 20.88
CA GLU A 39 0.48 -19.81 21.78
C GLU A 39 -0.73 -19.21 21.05
N VAL A 40 -1.94 -19.50 21.54
CA VAL A 40 -3.17 -18.83 21.13
C VAL A 40 -3.37 -17.62 22.02
N ARG A 41 -3.41 -16.42 21.43
CA ARG A 41 -3.52 -15.15 22.14
C ARG A 41 -4.76 -14.38 21.67
N LEU A 42 -5.57 -13.95 22.63
CA LEU A 42 -6.68 -13.02 22.45
C LEU A 42 -6.40 -11.69 23.16
N GLU A 43 -6.40 -10.60 22.41
CA GLU A 43 -6.36 -9.23 22.88
C GLU A 43 -7.77 -8.63 22.80
N PHE A 44 -8.24 -8.07 23.92
CA PHE A 44 -9.61 -7.57 24.05
C PHE A 44 -9.71 -6.42 25.07
N ALA A 45 -10.84 -5.74 25.13
CA ALA A 45 -11.12 -4.75 26.18
C ALA A 45 -12.53 -4.95 26.74
N VAL A 46 -12.72 -4.66 28.02
CA VAL A 46 -14.06 -4.57 28.61
C VAL A 46 -14.61 -3.17 28.33
N LYS A 47 -15.86 -3.09 27.87
CA LYS A 47 -16.57 -1.87 27.49
C LYS A 47 -17.99 -1.89 28.07
N GLY A 48 -18.64 -0.74 28.10
CA GLY A 48 -20.05 -0.60 28.47
C GLY A 48 -20.30 0.29 29.69
N SER A 49 -19.32 0.45 30.59
CA SER A 49 -19.43 1.35 31.76
C SER A 49 -18.14 2.11 32.03
N MET A 50 -18.27 3.38 32.46
CA MET A 50 -17.15 4.18 32.99
C MET A 50 -16.94 3.96 34.49
N GLU A 51 -17.94 3.40 35.17
CA GLU A 51 -17.93 3.14 36.62
C GLU A 51 -17.98 1.63 36.90
N ALA A 52 -17.48 1.22 38.06
CA ALA A 52 -17.47 -0.18 38.48
C ALA A 52 -18.88 -0.77 38.55
N THR A 53 -19.03 -2.02 38.10
CA THR A 53 -20.30 -2.75 38.09
C THR A 53 -20.10 -4.15 38.65
N SER A 54 -21.16 -4.73 39.21
CA SER A 54 -21.21 -6.12 39.66
C SER A 54 -21.32 -7.13 38.51
N HIS A 55 -21.53 -6.66 37.27
CA HIS A 55 -21.66 -7.51 36.09
C HIS A 55 -20.40 -8.32 35.81
N THR A 56 -20.53 -9.63 35.70
CA THR A 56 -19.41 -10.53 35.37
C THR A 56 -19.75 -11.52 34.25
N ALA A 57 -18.72 -12.03 33.60
CA ALA A 57 -18.81 -13.10 32.61
C ALA A 57 -17.53 -13.95 32.64
N ASN A 58 -17.53 -15.13 32.05
CA ASN A 58 -16.32 -15.94 31.87
C ASN A 58 -15.97 -16.04 30.40
N LEU A 59 -14.70 -15.77 30.07
CA LEU A 59 -14.15 -15.90 28.74
C LEU A 59 -13.19 -17.09 28.69
N LYS A 60 -13.47 -18.04 27.80
CA LYS A 60 -12.68 -19.26 27.60
C LYS A 60 -12.06 -19.27 26.21
N ILE A 61 -10.86 -19.82 26.12
CA ILE A 61 -10.27 -20.28 24.86
C ILE A 61 -10.34 -21.81 24.86
N GLN A 62 -10.91 -22.38 23.80
CA GLN A 62 -10.99 -23.82 23.60
C GLN A 62 -10.33 -24.24 22.28
N VAL A 63 -9.78 -25.44 22.26
CA VAL A 63 -9.34 -26.14 21.05
C VAL A 63 -10.11 -27.45 20.99
N GLY A 64 -10.96 -27.62 19.98
CA GLY A 64 -12.04 -28.60 20.00
C GLY A 64 -12.97 -28.33 21.18
N ASP A 65 -13.19 -29.35 22.02
CA ASP A 65 -13.99 -29.24 23.24
C ASP A 65 -13.14 -29.02 24.51
N GLN A 66 -11.81 -28.92 24.37
CA GLN A 66 -10.90 -28.73 25.50
C GLN A 66 -10.69 -27.24 25.80
N THR A 67 -11.02 -26.79 27.00
CA THR A 67 -10.66 -25.46 27.50
C THR A 67 -9.16 -25.39 27.81
N ILE A 68 -8.45 -24.49 27.14
CA ILE A 68 -6.99 -24.27 27.32
C ILE A 68 -6.68 -23.02 28.16
N ALA A 69 -7.62 -22.07 28.22
CA ALA A 69 -7.55 -20.90 29.09
C ALA A 69 -8.96 -20.45 29.48
N GLU A 70 -9.09 -19.90 30.67
CA GLU A 70 -10.32 -19.30 31.17
C GLU A 70 -9.99 -18.07 32.02
N ARG A 71 -10.84 -17.06 31.95
CA ARG A 71 -10.74 -15.86 32.77
C ARG A 71 -12.13 -15.36 33.15
N LYS A 72 -12.40 -15.22 34.46
CA LYS A 72 -13.54 -14.44 34.95
C LYS A 72 -13.26 -12.97 34.67
N LEU A 73 -14.22 -12.30 34.04
CA LEU A 73 -14.22 -10.90 33.67
C LEU A 73 -15.22 -10.16 34.55
N GLY A 74 -14.85 -8.95 34.93
CA GLY A 74 -15.72 -7.96 35.55
C GLY A 74 -15.43 -6.60 34.93
N TRP A 75 -15.79 -5.53 35.62
CA TRP A 75 -15.41 -4.19 35.20
C TRP A 75 -13.88 -4.02 35.14
N ASP A 76 -13.38 -3.51 34.03
CA ASP A 76 -11.95 -3.24 33.80
C ASP A 76 -11.82 -2.10 32.78
N ASN A 77 -11.04 -1.06 33.12
CA ASN A 77 -10.86 0.13 32.30
C ASN A 77 -9.58 0.08 31.43
N SER A 78 -8.87 -1.05 31.42
CA SER A 78 -7.68 -1.25 30.60
C SER A 78 -7.99 -1.11 29.12
N LYS A 79 -7.10 -0.42 28.37
CA LYS A 79 -7.24 -0.28 26.91
C LYS A 79 -7.19 -1.62 26.19
N THR A 80 -6.38 -2.56 26.71
CA THR A 80 -6.21 -3.91 26.21
C THR A 80 -5.89 -4.86 27.36
N LEU A 81 -6.58 -5.98 27.38
CA LEU A 81 -6.36 -7.16 28.20
C LEU A 81 -5.94 -8.31 27.29
N THR A 82 -5.21 -9.27 27.85
CA THR A 82 -4.77 -10.45 27.12
C THR A 82 -5.20 -11.72 27.83
N LEU A 83 -5.76 -12.66 27.08
CA LEU A 83 -5.92 -14.06 27.47
C LEU A 83 -5.10 -14.90 26.50
N LYS A 84 -4.21 -15.73 27.03
CA LYS A 84 -3.32 -16.55 26.19
C LYS A 84 -3.12 -17.93 26.81
N ALA A 85 -2.97 -18.93 25.94
CA ALA A 85 -2.65 -20.29 26.35
C ALA A 85 -1.83 -21.00 25.27
N LYS A 86 -1.08 -22.00 25.71
CA LYS A 86 -0.39 -22.92 24.81
C LYS A 86 -1.30 -24.08 24.43
N ALA A 87 -1.27 -24.49 23.17
CA ALA A 87 -1.97 -25.66 22.68
C ALA A 87 -1.12 -26.40 21.65
N LYS A 88 -1.20 -27.73 21.63
CA LYS A 88 -0.63 -28.52 20.54
C LYS A 88 -1.60 -28.49 19.37
N LEU A 89 -1.16 -28.00 18.23
CA LEU A 89 -1.95 -27.95 17.01
C LEU A 89 -1.34 -28.86 15.93
N THR A 90 -2.17 -29.65 15.26
CA THR A 90 -1.82 -30.42 14.05
C THR A 90 -1.93 -29.59 12.77
N LYS A 91 -1.12 -29.92 11.77
CA LYS A 91 -1.18 -29.31 10.43
C LYS A 91 -2.55 -29.51 9.78
N GLY A 92 -3.07 -28.47 9.10
CA GLY A 92 -4.35 -28.51 8.37
C GLY A 92 -5.44 -27.66 9.00
N ARG A 93 -6.72 -27.96 8.72
CA ARG A 93 -7.92 -27.25 9.24
C ARG A 93 -8.78 -28.10 10.18
N GLU A 94 -8.23 -29.17 10.72
CA GLU A 94 -9.03 -30.17 11.44
C GLU A 94 -9.46 -29.67 12.84
N GLN A 95 -8.68 -28.78 13.43
CA GLN A 95 -8.91 -28.31 14.79
C GLN A 95 -9.67 -26.99 14.78
N GLU A 96 -10.75 -26.95 15.55
CA GLU A 96 -11.54 -25.75 15.77
C GLU A 96 -11.03 -25.03 17.00
N ILE A 97 -10.80 -23.72 16.89
CA ILE A 97 -10.52 -22.86 18.04
C ILE A 97 -11.80 -22.11 18.36
N ARG A 98 -12.21 -22.09 19.63
CA ARG A 98 -13.41 -21.39 20.09
C ARG A 98 -13.07 -20.37 21.16
N PHE A 99 -13.68 -19.19 21.07
CA PHE A 99 -13.76 -18.23 22.17
C PHE A 99 -15.18 -18.25 22.69
N VAL A 100 -15.34 -18.70 23.93
CA VAL A 100 -16.65 -18.89 24.54
C VAL A 100 -16.81 -17.85 25.66
N MET A 101 -17.84 -17.02 25.51
CA MET A 101 -18.32 -16.13 26.56
C MET A 101 -19.54 -16.77 27.21
N THR A 102 -19.50 -16.97 28.52
CA THR A 102 -20.66 -17.41 29.31
C THR A 102 -21.02 -16.34 30.34
N PRO A 103 -22.31 -15.98 30.49
CA PRO A 103 -22.74 -15.03 31.51
C PRO A 103 -22.37 -15.45 32.93
N GLY A 104 -22.05 -14.47 33.77
CA GLY A 104 -21.83 -14.62 35.20
C GLY A 104 -22.94 -13.92 35.98
N GLU A 105 -22.55 -13.09 36.95
CA GLU A 105 -23.46 -12.26 37.75
C GLU A 105 -24.01 -11.11 36.90
N ALA A 106 -25.33 -10.90 36.95
CA ALA A 106 -25.99 -9.78 36.29
C ALA A 106 -25.67 -8.44 36.98
N PRO A 107 -25.74 -7.30 36.25
CA PRO A 107 -25.59 -5.98 36.87
C PRO A 107 -26.71 -5.72 37.88
N GLN A 108 -26.41 -5.00 38.95
CA GLN A 108 -27.43 -4.55 39.91
C GLN A 108 -28.34 -3.49 39.28
N GLN A 109 -29.49 -3.24 39.91
CA GLN A 109 -30.42 -2.21 39.43
C GLN A 109 -29.74 -0.83 39.40
N GLY A 110 -29.66 -0.24 38.21
CA GLY A 110 -29.01 1.06 37.98
C GLY A 110 -27.55 0.97 37.50
N GLU A 111 -26.93 -0.23 37.50
CA GLU A 111 -25.61 -0.44 36.92
C GLU A 111 -25.68 -0.65 35.40
N ASN A 112 -24.62 -0.24 34.69
CA ASN A 112 -24.49 -0.46 33.25
C ASN A 112 -24.11 -1.91 32.92
N SER A 113 -24.48 -2.35 31.71
CA SER A 113 -24.05 -3.65 31.20
C SER A 113 -22.65 -3.61 30.59
N LEU A 114 -21.90 -4.71 30.72
CA LEU A 114 -20.56 -4.85 30.18
C LEU A 114 -20.54 -5.74 28.94
N ALA A 115 -19.51 -5.56 28.11
CA ALA A 115 -19.24 -6.38 26.95
C ALA A 115 -17.73 -6.51 26.72
N VAL A 116 -17.31 -7.61 26.11
CA VAL A 116 -15.97 -7.73 25.53
C VAL A 116 -15.96 -7.17 24.13
N ASN A 117 -15.02 -6.27 23.86
CA ASN A 117 -14.61 -5.87 22.53
C ASN A 117 -13.32 -6.60 22.16
N MET A 118 -13.41 -7.56 21.23
CA MET A 118 -12.25 -8.28 20.71
C MET A 118 -11.48 -7.42 19.71
N GLN A 119 -10.19 -7.23 19.99
CA GLN A 119 -9.31 -6.37 19.20
C GLN A 119 -8.48 -7.19 18.22
N ARG A 120 -7.86 -8.28 18.69
CA ARG A 120 -6.97 -9.11 17.89
C ARG A 120 -6.87 -10.51 18.43
N MET A 121 -6.86 -11.49 17.53
CA MET A 121 -6.50 -12.86 17.84
C MET A 121 -5.28 -13.25 17.01
N THR A 122 -4.28 -13.84 17.67
CA THR A 122 -3.07 -14.32 17.02
C THR A 122 -2.70 -15.72 17.51
N ILE A 123 -2.19 -16.54 16.60
CA ILE A 123 -1.68 -17.88 16.89
C ILE A 123 -0.19 -17.84 16.54
N TYR A 124 0.68 -18.00 17.54
CA TYR A 124 2.13 -17.93 17.39
C TYR A 124 2.76 -19.30 17.58
N GLY A 125 3.54 -19.79 16.62
CA GLY A 125 4.28 -21.02 16.74
C GLY A 125 4.57 -21.68 15.39
N PRO A 126 5.14 -22.91 15.39
CA PRO A 126 5.54 -23.70 16.56
C PRO A 126 6.55 -22.99 17.49
N LEU A 127 6.34 -23.06 18.81
CA LEU A 127 7.15 -22.37 19.83
C LEU A 127 8.48 -23.08 20.15
N ASP A 128 8.65 -24.31 19.69
CA ASP A 128 9.86 -25.12 19.87
C ASP A 128 11.02 -24.71 18.94
N GLY A 129 10.78 -23.73 18.06
CA GLY A 129 11.76 -23.28 17.08
C GLY A 129 12.01 -24.29 15.95
N SER A 130 11.20 -25.35 15.84
CA SER A 130 11.29 -26.35 14.78
C SER A 130 11.02 -25.76 13.39
N VAL A 131 10.30 -24.63 13.35
CA VAL A 131 9.98 -23.91 12.12
C VAL A 131 10.22 -22.42 12.34
N ARG A 132 10.94 -21.82 11.40
CA ARG A 132 11.15 -20.38 11.34
C ARG A 132 10.57 -19.88 10.03
N GLU A 133 9.37 -19.30 10.10
CA GLU A 133 8.79 -18.61 8.95
C GLU A 133 9.47 -17.24 8.80
N TYR A 134 9.96 -16.96 7.60
CA TYR A 134 10.55 -15.68 7.27
C TYR A 134 9.51 -14.81 6.55
N PRO A 135 9.40 -13.53 6.90
CA PRO A 135 8.51 -12.61 6.20
C PRO A 135 8.95 -12.47 4.74
N ARG A 136 8.03 -12.11 3.83
CA ARG A 136 8.35 -12.03 2.39
C ARG A 136 9.51 -11.08 2.11
N GLU A 137 9.57 -9.99 2.86
CA GLU A 137 10.60 -8.96 2.78
C GLU A 137 12.00 -9.51 3.10
N PHE A 138 12.09 -10.55 3.94
CA PHE A 138 13.36 -11.25 4.18
C PHE A 138 13.77 -12.01 2.92
N LEU A 139 12.84 -12.72 2.28
CA LEU A 139 13.10 -13.51 1.07
C LEU A 139 13.39 -12.64 -0.15
N ASP A 140 13.03 -11.36 -0.14
CA ASP A 140 13.44 -10.42 -1.19
C ASP A 140 14.96 -10.26 -1.27
N ILE A 141 15.67 -10.33 -0.13
CA ILE A 141 17.13 -10.25 -0.06
C ILE A 141 17.75 -11.65 0.03
N PHE A 142 17.25 -12.48 0.94
CA PHE A 142 17.73 -13.84 1.20
C PHE A 142 16.84 -14.85 0.47
N HIS A 143 17.02 -14.92 -0.85
CA HIS A 143 16.08 -15.62 -1.76
C HIS A 143 16.01 -17.14 -1.57
N ASP A 144 17.03 -17.75 -1.00
CA ASP A 144 17.08 -19.19 -0.68
C ASP A 144 16.94 -19.44 0.84
N GLY A 145 16.37 -18.47 1.56
CA GLY A 145 16.18 -18.55 3.01
C GLY A 145 17.44 -18.20 3.82
N PRO A 146 17.57 -18.72 5.05
CA PRO A 146 18.69 -18.34 5.93
C PRO A 146 20.05 -18.81 5.41
N PRO A 147 21.15 -18.19 5.86
CA PRO A 147 22.49 -18.59 5.43
C PRO A 147 22.78 -20.06 5.77
N PRO A 148 23.37 -20.83 4.84
CA PRO A 148 23.87 -22.18 5.12
C PRO A 148 24.84 -22.22 6.29
N THR A 149 24.89 -23.36 6.97
CA THR A 149 25.85 -23.61 8.06
C THR A 149 27.25 -23.95 7.53
N ASP A 150 27.34 -24.61 6.37
CA ASP A 150 28.61 -24.90 5.72
C ASP A 150 29.30 -23.59 5.27
N PRO A 151 30.58 -23.36 5.64
CA PRO A 151 31.27 -22.11 5.32
C PRO A 151 31.38 -21.82 3.83
N ALA A 152 31.63 -22.83 2.99
CA ALA A 152 31.79 -22.63 1.56
C ALA A 152 30.46 -22.30 0.88
N ALA A 153 29.39 -23.00 1.26
CA ALA A 153 28.03 -22.72 0.81
C ALA A 153 27.56 -21.33 1.28
N ARG A 154 27.87 -20.94 2.52
CA ARG A 154 27.57 -19.61 3.07
C ARG A 154 28.28 -18.49 2.31
N ASP A 155 29.55 -18.69 1.96
CA ASP A 155 30.32 -17.75 1.15
C ASP A 155 29.77 -17.62 -0.28
N ALA A 156 29.41 -18.74 -0.91
CA ALA A 156 28.77 -18.74 -2.22
C ALA A 156 27.44 -17.98 -2.19
N TYR A 157 26.60 -18.27 -1.20
CA TYR A 157 25.30 -17.62 -1.02
C TYR A 157 25.43 -16.11 -0.78
N ARG A 158 26.42 -15.67 0.01
CA ARG A 158 26.72 -14.24 0.19
C ARG A 158 27.02 -13.56 -1.14
N ARG A 159 27.92 -14.13 -1.94
CA ARG A 159 28.28 -13.57 -3.25
C ARG A 159 27.08 -13.52 -4.19
N GLU A 160 26.22 -14.53 -4.16
CA GLU A 160 24.99 -14.57 -4.95
C GLU A 160 24.01 -13.46 -4.57
N ILE A 161 23.71 -13.31 -3.27
CA ILE A 161 22.85 -12.22 -2.75
C ILE A 161 23.41 -10.86 -3.20
N LEU A 162 24.70 -10.63 -2.96
CA LEU A 162 25.34 -9.36 -3.30
C LEU A 162 25.31 -9.08 -4.80
N LYS A 163 25.54 -10.11 -5.63
CA LYS A 163 25.47 -9.99 -7.09
C LYS A 163 24.06 -9.64 -7.56
N ARG A 164 23.04 -10.32 -7.03
CA ARG A 164 21.63 -10.10 -7.37
C ARG A 164 21.19 -8.69 -6.98
N VAL A 165 21.43 -8.28 -5.73
CA VAL A 165 21.01 -6.97 -5.24
C VAL A 165 21.79 -5.84 -5.93
N ALA A 166 23.11 -5.95 -6.07
CA ALA A 166 23.90 -4.92 -6.74
C ALA A 166 23.57 -4.79 -8.23
N THR A 167 23.31 -5.90 -8.93
CA THR A 167 22.86 -5.87 -10.34
C THR A 167 21.57 -5.08 -10.50
N ARG A 168 20.59 -5.31 -9.61
CA ARG A 168 19.32 -4.60 -9.63
C ARG A 168 19.47 -3.13 -9.22
N ALA A 169 20.24 -2.86 -8.17
CA ALA A 169 20.47 -1.51 -7.66
C ALA A 169 21.21 -0.63 -8.68
N PHE A 170 22.24 -1.17 -9.33
CA PHE A 170 23.02 -0.49 -10.37
C PHE A 170 22.40 -0.61 -11.76
N ARG A 171 21.28 -1.35 -11.88
CA ARG A 171 20.44 -1.45 -13.07
C ARG A 171 21.19 -2.00 -14.28
N ARG A 172 22.20 -2.84 -14.02
CA ARG A 172 23.04 -3.53 -14.99
C ARG A 172 23.87 -4.61 -14.29
N PRO A 173 24.35 -5.65 -15.00
CA PRO A 173 25.22 -6.67 -14.41
C PRO A 173 26.40 -6.06 -13.66
N VAL A 174 26.57 -6.51 -12.43
CA VAL A 174 27.74 -6.15 -11.61
C VAL A 174 28.91 -7.07 -11.94
N ASP A 175 30.10 -6.49 -12.07
CA ASP A 175 31.34 -7.21 -12.32
C ASP A 175 31.84 -7.94 -11.05
N ASP A 176 32.59 -9.02 -11.24
CA ASP A 176 33.05 -9.86 -10.13
C ASP A 176 34.02 -9.12 -9.19
N ALA A 177 34.75 -8.12 -9.69
CA ALA A 177 35.63 -7.30 -8.85
C ALA A 177 34.82 -6.45 -7.85
N THR A 178 33.70 -5.87 -8.30
CA THR A 178 32.75 -5.18 -7.42
C THR A 178 32.10 -6.14 -6.43
N VAL A 179 31.68 -7.34 -6.87
CA VAL A 179 31.13 -8.37 -5.95
C VAL A 179 32.15 -8.77 -4.90
N ASN A 180 33.42 -8.95 -5.28
CA ASN A 180 34.50 -9.29 -4.34
C ASN A 180 34.71 -8.22 -3.28
N LYS A 181 34.66 -6.93 -3.65
CA LYS A 181 34.77 -5.83 -2.67
C LYS A 181 33.59 -5.81 -1.70
N LEU A 182 32.38 -6.03 -2.19
CA LEU A 182 31.19 -6.12 -1.34
C LEU A 182 31.25 -7.33 -0.40
N ASP A 183 31.70 -8.48 -0.90
CA ASP A 183 31.88 -9.70 -0.12
C ASP A 183 32.91 -9.51 1.01
N GLN A 184 34.05 -8.88 0.71
CA GLN A 184 35.07 -8.54 1.70
C GLN A 184 34.52 -7.62 2.79
N LEU A 185 33.75 -6.60 2.40
CA LEU A 185 33.13 -5.67 3.35
C LEU A 185 32.08 -6.35 4.23
N ALA A 186 31.30 -7.28 3.67
CA ALA A 186 30.36 -8.09 4.43
C ALA A 186 31.08 -9.03 5.41
N LYS A 187 32.13 -9.74 4.97
CA LYS A 187 32.98 -10.59 5.83
C LYS A 187 33.60 -9.81 6.98
N LEU A 188 34.09 -8.60 6.69
CA LEU A 188 34.69 -7.73 7.70
C LEU A 188 33.68 -7.42 8.82
N MET A 189 32.46 -7.03 8.47
CA MET A 189 31.39 -6.76 9.44
C MET A 189 30.95 -8.03 10.17
N GLU A 190 30.81 -9.15 9.47
CA GLU A 190 30.44 -10.45 10.04
C GLU A 190 31.47 -10.94 11.07
N SER A 191 32.75 -10.64 10.87
CA SER A 191 33.83 -11.05 11.79
C SER A 191 33.86 -10.27 13.11
N GLN A 192 33.08 -9.19 13.25
CA GLN A 192 33.06 -8.40 14.48
C GLN A 192 32.27 -9.10 15.62
N PRO A 193 32.67 -8.90 16.89
CA PRO A 193 31.97 -9.50 18.03
C PRO A 193 30.47 -9.18 18.05
N GLY A 194 29.64 -10.22 18.17
CA GLY A 194 28.18 -10.10 18.23
C GLY A 194 27.50 -9.78 16.90
N LYS A 195 28.21 -9.79 15.76
CA LYS A 195 27.62 -9.62 14.43
C LYS A 195 27.28 -10.97 13.79
N THR A 196 26.36 -10.92 12.84
CA THR A 196 25.85 -12.09 12.12
C THR A 196 26.04 -11.92 10.61
N PHE A 197 25.76 -12.97 9.84
CA PHE A 197 25.75 -12.92 8.38
C PHE A 197 24.90 -11.78 7.84
N GLU A 198 23.69 -11.62 8.39
CA GLU A 198 22.72 -10.61 7.99
C GLU A 198 23.24 -9.19 8.27
N HIS A 199 23.99 -8.99 9.36
CA HIS A 199 24.69 -7.73 9.62
C HIS A 199 25.75 -7.44 8.55
N GLY A 200 26.48 -8.47 8.12
CA GLY A 200 27.44 -8.39 7.02
C GLY A 200 26.77 -7.98 5.70
N ILE A 201 25.70 -8.68 5.31
CA ILE A 201 24.89 -8.33 4.14
C ILE A 201 24.38 -6.90 4.24
N GLY A 202 23.76 -6.54 5.38
CA GLY A 202 23.23 -5.19 5.60
C GLY A 202 24.28 -4.10 5.41
N HIS A 203 25.51 -4.31 5.88
CA HIS A 203 26.60 -3.35 5.70
C HIS A 203 27.03 -3.23 4.23
N ALA A 204 27.11 -4.34 3.50
CA ALA A 204 27.40 -4.32 2.07
C ALA A 204 26.28 -3.66 1.26
N LEU A 205 25.02 -3.87 1.63
CA LEU A 205 23.89 -3.17 1.02
C LEU A 205 23.93 -1.67 1.29
N THR A 206 24.33 -1.22 2.48
CA THR A 206 24.56 0.21 2.76
C THR A 206 25.60 0.81 1.81
N ALA A 207 26.67 0.06 1.50
CA ALA A 207 27.66 0.51 0.52
C ALA A 207 27.08 0.59 -0.91
N VAL A 208 26.22 -0.36 -1.30
CA VAL A 208 25.50 -0.33 -2.59
C VAL A 208 24.58 0.89 -2.67
N LEU A 209 23.75 1.11 -1.65
CA LEU A 209 22.77 2.21 -1.61
C LEU A 209 23.41 3.60 -1.45
N SER A 210 24.63 3.66 -0.93
CA SER A 210 25.40 4.91 -0.85
C SER A 210 26.28 5.15 -2.09
N SER A 211 26.32 4.22 -3.04
CA SER A 211 27.18 4.32 -4.22
C SER A 211 26.65 5.34 -5.23
N PRO A 212 27.52 6.14 -5.89
CA PRO A 212 27.12 6.96 -7.04
C PRO A 212 26.43 6.15 -8.14
N ARG A 213 26.78 4.86 -8.32
CA ARG A 213 26.13 3.97 -9.29
C ARG A 213 24.64 3.72 -8.97
N PHE A 214 24.25 3.80 -7.69
CA PHE A 214 22.86 3.69 -7.25
C PHE A 214 22.18 5.07 -7.19
N LEU A 215 22.85 6.09 -6.65
CA LEU A 215 22.27 7.42 -6.47
C LEU A 215 22.02 8.13 -7.80
N PHE A 216 22.87 7.90 -8.80
CA PHE A 216 22.75 8.51 -10.12
C PHE A 216 22.32 7.49 -11.17
N ARG A 217 21.61 7.99 -12.19
CA ARG A 217 21.33 7.27 -13.44
C ARG A 217 22.38 7.70 -14.46
N ALA A 218 23.60 7.23 -14.27
CA ALA A 218 24.72 7.59 -15.13
C ALA A 218 24.57 6.96 -16.52
N GLU A 219 24.64 7.79 -17.55
CA GLU A 219 24.73 7.38 -18.95
C GLU A 219 26.20 7.45 -19.36
N ILE A 220 26.85 6.30 -19.55
CA ILE A 220 28.25 6.27 -19.96
C ILE A 220 28.29 6.55 -21.45
N GLN A 221 28.73 7.75 -21.83
CA GLN A 221 28.95 8.11 -23.21
C GLN A 221 30.31 7.56 -23.67
N PRO A 222 30.39 6.90 -24.84
CA PRO A 222 31.67 6.46 -25.41
C PRO A 222 32.64 7.60 -25.69
N GLU A 223 32.13 8.78 -26.04
CA GLU A 223 32.91 9.97 -26.41
C GLU A 223 32.41 11.21 -25.65
N PRO A 224 32.57 11.25 -24.31
CA PRO A 224 31.95 12.28 -23.46
C PRO A 224 32.49 13.69 -23.69
N ASN A 225 33.65 13.83 -24.34
CA ASN A 225 34.32 15.11 -24.59
C ASN A 225 34.12 15.64 -26.03
N ASN A 226 33.23 15.03 -26.82
CA ASN A 226 32.96 15.44 -28.20
C ASN A 226 31.53 16.01 -28.34
N PRO A 227 31.32 17.33 -28.09
CA PRO A 227 29.98 17.92 -28.09
C PRO A 227 29.28 17.89 -29.46
N SER A 228 30.03 17.69 -30.55
CA SER A 228 29.50 17.61 -31.91
C SER A 228 28.94 16.23 -32.28
N LYS A 229 29.16 15.20 -31.44
CA LYS A 229 28.78 13.83 -31.75
C LYS A 229 27.59 13.36 -30.91
N VAL A 230 26.46 13.13 -31.57
CA VAL A 230 25.30 12.47 -30.97
C VAL A 230 25.51 10.96 -31.04
N VAL A 231 25.58 10.31 -29.88
CA VAL A 231 25.75 8.86 -29.75
C VAL A 231 24.52 8.22 -29.10
N PRO A 232 24.11 7.01 -29.52
CA PRO A 232 23.05 6.31 -28.83
C PRO A 232 23.49 5.93 -27.42
N ILE A 233 22.59 6.06 -26.46
CA ILE A 233 22.78 5.48 -25.12
C ILE A 233 22.89 3.96 -25.19
N ASP A 234 23.60 3.36 -24.24
CA ASP A 234 23.66 1.90 -24.13
C ASP A 234 22.29 1.29 -23.76
N GLU A 235 22.13 -0.02 -23.99
CA GLU A 235 20.84 -0.70 -23.80
C GLU A 235 20.38 -0.72 -22.32
N TYR A 236 21.30 -0.78 -21.36
CA TYR A 236 20.94 -0.72 -19.93
C TYR A 236 20.53 0.69 -19.51
N ALA A 237 21.20 1.71 -20.08
CA ALA A 237 20.78 3.09 -19.92
C ALA A 237 19.38 3.31 -20.52
N LEU A 238 19.09 2.74 -21.70
CA LEU A 238 17.76 2.77 -22.31
C LEU A 238 16.71 2.09 -21.42
N ALA A 239 16.99 0.89 -20.91
CA ALA A 239 16.13 0.18 -19.96
C ALA A 239 15.80 1.03 -18.73
N SER A 240 16.84 1.65 -18.13
CA SER A 240 16.69 2.52 -16.97
C SER A 240 15.88 3.78 -17.28
N ARG A 241 16.07 4.40 -18.45
CA ARG A 241 15.27 5.57 -18.84
C ARG A 241 13.80 5.20 -18.99
N LEU A 242 13.50 4.11 -19.68
CA LEU A 242 12.12 3.63 -19.85
C LEU A 242 11.46 3.32 -18.52
N SER A 243 12.13 2.57 -17.65
CA SER A 243 11.57 2.16 -16.36
C SER A 243 11.27 3.33 -15.45
N TYR A 244 12.15 4.33 -15.38
CA TYR A 244 11.89 5.51 -14.55
C TYR A 244 10.91 6.48 -15.18
N PHE A 245 10.86 6.54 -16.51
CA PHE A 245 9.89 7.36 -17.22
C PHE A 245 8.47 6.81 -17.04
N LEU A 246 8.25 5.52 -17.30
CA LEU A 246 6.90 4.92 -17.29
C LEU A 246 6.49 4.35 -15.93
N TRP A 247 7.42 3.86 -15.11
CA TRP A 247 7.08 3.18 -13.84
C TRP A 247 7.61 3.88 -12.59
N SER A 248 8.40 4.94 -12.75
CA SER A 248 9.11 5.62 -11.66
C SER A 248 9.86 4.62 -10.76
N SER A 249 10.42 3.56 -11.35
CA SER A 249 11.03 2.45 -10.64
C SER A 249 12.16 1.81 -11.45
N CYS A 250 12.90 0.88 -10.84
CA CYS A 250 13.97 0.16 -11.53
C CYS A 250 13.44 -0.70 -12.70
N PRO A 251 14.24 -0.96 -13.74
CA PRO A 251 13.88 -1.90 -14.78
C PRO A 251 13.62 -3.28 -14.18
N ASP A 252 12.68 -4.02 -14.79
CA ASP A 252 12.43 -5.40 -14.44
C ASP A 252 13.44 -6.35 -15.13
N ASP A 253 13.35 -7.63 -14.79
CA ASP A 253 14.27 -8.63 -15.31
C ASP A 253 14.17 -8.77 -16.84
N GLU A 254 12.99 -8.59 -17.42
CA GLU A 254 12.79 -8.63 -18.88
C GLU A 254 13.50 -7.48 -19.59
N LEU A 255 13.38 -6.23 -19.09
CA LEU A 255 14.12 -5.10 -19.63
C LEU A 255 15.64 -5.29 -19.50
N LEU A 256 16.11 -5.79 -18.35
CA LEU A 256 17.54 -6.04 -18.12
C LEU A 256 18.08 -7.18 -19.01
N ARG A 257 17.29 -8.22 -19.23
CA ARG A 257 17.62 -9.35 -20.12
C ARG A 257 17.72 -8.88 -21.57
N LEU A 258 16.70 -8.20 -22.09
CA LEU A 258 16.72 -7.64 -23.45
C LEU A 258 17.85 -6.64 -23.65
N ALA A 259 18.18 -5.86 -22.61
CA ALA A 259 19.31 -4.95 -22.66
C ALA A 259 20.64 -5.70 -22.75
N GLY A 260 20.82 -6.78 -21.97
CA GLY A 260 22.00 -7.63 -22.03
C GLY A 260 22.18 -8.36 -23.35
N GLU A 261 21.09 -8.70 -24.02
CA GLU A 261 21.09 -9.36 -25.33
C GLU A 261 21.24 -8.38 -26.51
N GLY A 262 21.23 -7.06 -26.27
CA GLY A 262 21.27 -6.07 -27.35
C GLY A 262 19.97 -6.01 -28.18
N GLN A 263 18.84 -6.42 -27.59
CA GLN A 263 17.56 -6.56 -28.28
C GLN A 263 16.51 -5.55 -27.81
N LEU A 264 16.74 -4.81 -26.72
CA LEU A 264 15.73 -3.90 -26.17
C LEU A 264 15.33 -2.83 -27.19
N ARG A 265 16.28 -2.15 -27.84
CA ARG A 265 15.94 -1.14 -28.86
C ARG A 265 15.14 -1.70 -30.03
N LYS A 266 15.39 -2.94 -30.44
CA LYS A 266 14.65 -3.61 -31.53
C LYS A 266 13.21 -3.93 -31.13
N ASN A 267 12.97 -4.18 -29.85
CA ASN A 267 11.66 -4.54 -29.29
C ASN A 267 11.00 -3.38 -28.53
N LEU A 268 11.43 -2.14 -28.78
CA LEU A 268 11.07 -0.98 -27.96
C LEU A 268 9.56 -0.76 -27.86
N ARG A 269 8.84 -0.81 -28.99
CA ARG A 269 7.39 -0.58 -29.02
C ARG A 269 6.64 -1.61 -28.17
N GLN A 270 6.97 -2.88 -28.35
CA GLN A 270 6.37 -3.97 -27.58
C GLN A 270 6.62 -3.81 -26.07
N GLN A 271 7.83 -3.38 -25.69
CA GLN A 271 8.15 -3.14 -24.28
C GLN A 271 7.42 -1.93 -23.72
N VAL A 272 7.25 -0.85 -24.49
CA VAL A 272 6.43 0.30 -24.06
C VAL A 272 4.98 -0.10 -23.85
N ASP A 273 4.37 -0.82 -24.80
CA ASP A 273 2.98 -1.28 -24.70
C ASP A 273 2.80 -2.19 -23.47
N ARG A 274 3.72 -3.14 -23.26
CA ARG A 274 3.74 -4.02 -22.07
C ARG A 274 3.82 -3.21 -20.79
N MET A 275 4.71 -2.22 -20.73
CA MET A 275 4.92 -1.41 -19.53
C MET A 275 3.71 -0.53 -19.22
N LEU A 276 3.07 0.06 -20.23
CA LEU A 276 1.85 0.84 -20.06
C LEU A 276 0.65 -0.01 -19.58
N GLY A 277 0.63 -1.30 -19.90
CA GLY A 277 -0.35 -2.26 -19.40
C GLY A 277 -0.13 -2.73 -17.95
N ASP A 278 1.05 -2.49 -17.37
CA ASP A 278 1.36 -2.85 -15.98
C ASP A 278 0.82 -1.78 -15.00
N LYS A 279 0.34 -2.20 -13.83
CA LYS A 279 -0.15 -1.29 -12.77
C LYS A 279 0.89 -0.25 -12.33
N LYS A 280 2.19 -0.53 -12.48
CA LYS A 280 3.24 0.47 -12.19
C LYS A 280 3.15 1.71 -13.09
N ALA A 281 2.52 1.62 -14.27
CA ALA A 281 2.30 2.77 -15.15
C ALA A 281 1.35 3.82 -14.55
N ASP A 282 0.54 3.45 -13.56
CA ASP A 282 -0.30 4.40 -12.84
C ASP A 282 0.54 5.51 -12.19
N ARG A 283 1.78 5.19 -11.78
CA ARG A 283 2.74 6.19 -11.25
C ARG A 283 3.16 7.23 -12.28
N PHE A 284 3.25 6.86 -13.56
CA PHE A 284 3.50 7.84 -14.62
C PHE A 284 2.33 8.80 -14.72
N VAL A 285 1.10 8.28 -14.73
CA VAL A 285 -0.12 9.09 -14.77
C VAL A 285 -0.18 10.05 -13.58
N GLU A 286 -0.05 9.54 -12.35
CA GLU A 286 -0.05 10.34 -11.12
C GLU A 286 1.02 11.45 -11.15
N ASN A 287 2.24 11.14 -11.62
CA ASN A 287 3.33 12.10 -11.66
C ASN A 287 3.17 13.13 -12.77
N PHE A 288 2.86 12.68 -13.98
CA PHE A 288 2.74 13.52 -15.15
C PHE A 288 1.56 14.47 -15.01
N VAL A 289 0.37 13.95 -14.71
CA VAL A 289 -0.85 14.75 -14.50
C VAL A 289 -0.72 15.63 -13.25
N GLY A 290 -0.11 15.09 -12.18
CA GLY A 290 0.15 15.85 -10.96
C GLY A 290 1.10 17.04 -11.14
N GLN A 291 1.98 17.02 -12.15
CA GLN A 291 2.84 18.17 -12.50
C GLN A 291 2.18 19.05 -13.56
N TRP A 292 1.73 18.45 -14.67
CA TRP A 292 1.17 19.15 -15.81
C TRP A 292 -0.14 19.86 -15.48
N LEU A 293 -1.08 19.15 -14.86
CA LEU A 293 -2.39 19.70 -14.51
C LEU A 293 -2.48 20.15 -13.05
N GLN A 294 -1.36 20.11 -12.32
CA GLN A 294 -1.30 20.43 -10.89
C GLN A 294 -2.34 19.66 -10.06
N SER A 295 -2.68 18.43 -10.46
CA SER A 295 -3.83 17.72 -9.87
C SER A 295 -3.68 17.46 -8.38
N ARG A 296 -2.44 17.35 -7.88
CA ARG A 296 -2.14 17.18 -6.45
C ARG A 296 -2.49 18.42 -5.61
N ASP A 297 -2.43 19.61 -6.21
CA ASP A 297 -2.66 20.87 -5.49
C ASP A 297 -4.13 21.03 -5.09
N VAL A 298 -5.05 20.31 -5.74
CA VAL A 298 -6.47 20.29 -5.36
C VAL A 298 -6.68 19.82 -3.91
N GLU A 299 -5.76 19.04 -3.34
CA GLU A 299 -5.87 18.56 -1.96
C GLU A 299 -5.43 19.60 -0.93
N THR A 300 -4.58 20.54 -1.32
CA THR A 300 -3.89 21.45 -0.38
C THR A 300 -4.22 22.92 -0.59
N ILE A 301 -4.69 23.31 -1.78
CA ILE A 301 -5.02 24.71 -2.09
C ILE A 301 -6.10 25.23 -1.14
N ASN A 302 -5.86 26.40 -0.56
CA ASN A 302 -6.76 26.99 0.42
C ASN A 302 -8.01 27.53 -0.27
N ILE A 303 -9.18 26.96 0.06
CA ILE A 303 -10.50 27.42 -0.39
C ILE A 303 -11.34 27.66 0.86
N ASN A 304 -11.87 28.88 0.97
CA ASN A 304 -12.88 29.24 1.96
C ASN A 304 -14.23 28.69 1.49
N ALA A 305 -14.48 27.42 1.81
CA ALA A 305 -15.71 26.71 1.43
C ALA A 305 -16.97 27.42 1.96
N GLN A 306 -16.92 27.98 3.17
CA GLN A 306 -18.02 28.72 3.77
C GLN A 306 -18.47 29.89 2.88
N ARG A 307 -17.51 30.69 2.42
CA ARG A 307 -17.78 31.85 1.57
C ARG A 307 -18.19 31.47 0.15
N VAL A 308 -17.59 30.43 -0.43
CA VAL A 308 -17.87 30.02 -1.81
C VAL A 308 -19.21 29.30 -1.92
N LEU A 309 -19.58 28.50 -0.93
CA LEU A 309 -20.84 27.77 -0.89
C LEU A 309 -21.98 28.58 -0.27
N GLU A 310 -21.68 29.70 0.39
CA GLU A 310 -22.65 30.54 1.11
C GLU A 310 -23.43 29.74 2.17
N MET A 311 -22.72 28.88 2.90
CA MET A 311 -23.29 27.97 3.90
C MET A 311 -22.66 28.19 5.28
N ALA A 312 -23.21 27.55 6.31
CA ALA A 312 -22.59 27.49 7.63
C ALA A 312 -21.21 26.80 7.55
N PHE A 313 -20.28 27.22 8.41
CA PHE A 313 -18.90 26.73 8.39
C PHE A 313 -18.83 25.19 8.47
N GLU A 314 -19.51 24.59 9.44
CA GLU A 314 -19.53 23.13 9.65
C GLU A 314 -20.10 22.36 8.45
N GLU A 315 -21.20 22.85 7.88
CA GLU A 315 -21.82 22.24 6.70
C GLU A 315 -20.91 22.33 5.47
N SER A 316 -20.26 23.48 5.27
CA SER A 316 -19.33 23.70 4.16
C SER A 316 -18.12 22.77 4.24
N LEU A 317 -17.57 22.54 5.44
CA LEU A 317 -16.46 21.60 5.65
C LEU A 317 -16.90 20.15 5.50
N ARG A 318 -18.13 19.82 5.89
CA ARG A 318 -18.68 18.48 5.69
C ARG A 318 -18.85 18.16 4.21
N LEU A 319 -19.27 19.12 3.39
CA LEU A 319 -19.41 18.95 1.94
C LEU A 319 -18.04 18.95 1.24
N PHE A 320 -17.24 19.98 1.50
CA PHE A 320 -15.93 20.18 0.87
C PHE A 320 -14.77 19.68 1.74
N ASN A 321 -14.76 18.37 1.97
CA ASN A 321 -13.79 17.67 2.81
C ASN A 321 -12.60 17.08 2.02
N SER A 322 -11.65 16.48 2.74
CA SER A 322 -10.44 15.87 2.16
C SER A 322 -10.74 14.73 1.19
N GLN A 323 -11.75 13.89 1.46
CA GLN A 323 -12.05 12.77 0.57
C GLN A 323 -12.74 13.23 -0.73
N LEU A 324 -13.46 14.36 -0.72
CA LEU A 324 -13.96 14.96 -1.97
C LEU A 324 -12.80 15.48 -2.81
N ARG A 325 -11.84 16.18 -2.20
CA ARG A 325 -10.63 16.67 -2.88
C ARG A 325 -9.81 15.52 -3.47
N GLN A 326 -9.67 14.42 -2.73
CA GLN A 326 -9.04 13.21 -3.24
C GLN A 326 -9.79 12.65 -4.46
N ALA A 327 -11.12 12.57 -4.42
CA ALA A 327 -11.92 12.11 -5.55
C ALA A 327 -11.76 13.00 -6.79
N MET A 328 -11.59 14.32 -6.61
CA MET A 328 -11.30 15.25 -7.72
C MET A 328 -9.94 14.94 -8.35
N ARG A 329 -8.89 14.72 -7.54
CA ARG A 329 -7.58 14.31 -8.06
C ARG A 329 -7.69 12.99 -8.85
N GLU A 330 -8.31 11.99 -8.25
CA GLU A 330 -8.51 10.67 -8.85
C GLU A 330 -9.31 10.72 -10.16
N GLU A 331 -10.29 11.63 -10.28
CA GLU A 331 -11.03 11.86 -11.53
C GLU A 331 -10.07 12.21 -12.66
N THR A 332 -9.23 13.22 -12.46
CA THR A 332 -8.29 13.70 -13.48
C THR A 332 -7.25 12.64 -13.84
N GLU A 333 -6.71 11.94 -12.83
CA GLU A 333 -5.73 10.87 -13.03
C GLU A 333 -6.32 9.69 -13.82
N LEU A 334 -7.50 9.18 -13.42
CA LEU A 334 -8.15 8.08 -14.13
C LEU A 334 -8.60 8.48 -15.53
N PHE A 335 -9.07 9.71 -15.71
CA PHE A 335 -9.48 10.23 -17.01
C PHE A 335 -8.31 10.26 -18.01
N PHE A 336 -7.17 10.84 -17.61
CA PHE A 336 -5.96 10.83 -18.45
C PHE A 336 -5.43 9.41 -18.64
N GLY A 337 -5.38 8.61 -17.57
CA GLY A 337 -4.92 7.23 -17.61
C GLY A 337 -5.73 6.37 -18.59
N HIS A 338 -7.04 6.59 -18.68
CA HIS A 338 -7.90 5.91 -19.65
C HIS A 338 -7.57 6.31 -21.09
N ILE A 339 -7.43 7.61 -21.38
CA ILE A 339 -7.06 8.10 -22.72
C ILE A 339 -5.71 7.52 -23.15
N LEU A 340 -4.73 7.50 -22.25
CA LEU A 340 -3.40 6.94 -22.49
C LEU A 340 -3.45 5.43 -22.77
N LYS A 341 -4.11 4.65 -21.91
CA LYS A 341 -4.12 3.18 -21.99
C LYS A 341 -4.93 2.67 -23.17
N GLU A 342 -6.05 3.31 -23.48
CA GLU A 342 -6.89 2.96 -24.64
C GLU A 342 -6.39 3.60 -25.94
N ASN A 343 -5.29 4.37 -25.89
CA ASN A 343 -4.71 5.08 -27.03
C ASN A 343 -5.76 5.93 -27.79
N LEU A 344 -6.56 6.68 -27.03
CA LEU A 344 -7.59 7.56 -27.58
C LEU A 344 -6.96 8.84 -28.18
N PRO A 345 -7.64 9.52 -29.11
CA PRO A 345 -7.18 10.80 -29.63
C PRO A 345 -6.95 11.83 -28.52
N ALA A 346 -5.89 12.63 -28.62
CA ALA A 346 -5.61 13.68 -27.64
C ALA A 346 -6.75 14.72 -27.52
N THR A 347 -7.58 14.86 -28.55
CA THR A 347 -8.79 15.70 -28.52
C THR A 347 -9.75 15.30 -27.41
N GLU A 348 -9.76 14.02 -27.00
CA GLU A 348 -10.68 13.53 -25.97
C GLU A 348 -10.42 14.16 -24.62
N LEU A 349 -9.22 14.72 -24.40
CA LEU A 349 -8.93 15.55 -23.23
C LEU A 349 -9.90 16.73 -23.11
N LEU A 350 -10.46 17.21 -24.23
CA LEU A 350 -11.36 18.35 -24.29
C LEU A 350 -12.80 17.95 -24.63
N THR A 351 -12.99 16.89 -25.43
CA THR A 351 -14.28 16.55 -26.05
C THR A 351 -15.02 15.38 -25.40
N ALA A 352 -14.39 14.66 -24.46
CA ALA A 352 -15.00 13.46 -23.89
C ALA A 352 -16.39 13.71 -23.29
N ASP A 353 -17.33 12.82 -23.59
CA ASP A 353 -18.69 12.77 -23.05
C ASP A 353 -18.79 11.89 -21.79
N TYR A 354 -17.66 11.58 -21.16
CA TYR A 354 -17.57 10.77 -19.96
C TYR A 354 -16.58 11.36 -18.96
N THR A 355 -16.71 10.95 -17.70
CA THR A 355 -15.68 11.20 -16.68
C THR A 355 -15.61 10.03 -15.69
N PHE A 356 -14.75 10.11 -14.69
CA PHE A 356 -14.61 9.10 -13.64
C PHE A 356 -15.18 9.60 -12.32
N LEU A 357 -16.17 8.88 -11.79
CA LEU A 357 -16.91 9.29 -10.59
C LEU A 357 -17.02 8.17 -9.58
N ASN A 358 -16.90 8.52 -8.30
CA ASN A 358 -17.47 7.76 -7.19
C ASN A 358 -18.73 8.49 -6.68
N GLU A 359 -19.45 7.91 -5.72
CA GLU A 359 -20.71 8.48 -5.23
C GLU A 359 -20.55 9.91 -4.69
N ARG A 360 -19.43 10.21 -4.05
CA ARG A 360 -19.16 11.53 -3.45
C ARG A 360 -19.01 12.61 -4.52
N LEU A 361 -18.20 12.35 -5.54
CA LEU A 361 -17.99 13.29 -6.63
C LEU A 361 -19.22 13.39 -7.54
N ALA A 362 -19.93 12.28 -7.76
CA ALA A 362 -21.19 12.27 -8.50
C ALA A 362 -22.23 13.19 -7.85
N LYS A 363 -22.42 13.09 -6.52
CA LYS A 363 -23.27 14.00 -5.75
C LYS A 363 -22.82 15.46 -5.88
N TRP A 364 -21.52 15.72 -5.85
CA TRP A 364 -20.95 17.06 -6.03
C TRP A 364 -21.24 17.64 -7.42
N TYR A 365 -21.27 16.80 -8.46
CA TYR A 365 -21.59 17.21 -9.82
C TYR A 365 -23.09 17.18 -10.16
N GLY A 366 -23.94 16.64 -9.28
CA GLY A 366 -25.35 16.42 -9.59
C GLY A 366 -25.59 15.29 -10.59
N VAL A 367 -24.69 14.31 -10.65
CA VAL A 367 -24.82 13.12 -11.50
C VAL A 367 -25.44 11.99 -10.69
N GLU A 368 -26.60 11.49 -11.13
CA GLU A 368 -27.31 10.40 -10.46
C GLU A 368 -26.78 9.02 -10.86
N GLY A 369 -27.19 7.97 -10.13
CA GLY A 369 -26.92 6.58 -10.50
C GLY A 369 -25.55 6.00 -10.06
N VAL A 370 -24.65 6.80 -9.49
CA VAL A 370 -23.35 6.33 -8.97
C VAL A 370 -23.43 6.04 -7.47
N LYS A 371 -22.99 4.85 -7.05
CA LYS A 371 -23.02 4.39 -5.64
C LYS A 371 -21.70 3.76 -5.20
N GLY A 372 -21.30 4.01 -3.96
CA GLY A 372 -20.07 3.49 -3.36
C GLY A 372 -18.83 4.35 -3.59
N ASN A 373 -17.74 3.94 -2.95
CA ASN A 373 -16.49 4.71 -2.91
C ASN A 373 -15.59 4.52 -4.13
N GLU A 374 -15.79 3.46 -4.91
CA GLU A 374 -14.97 3.16 -6.08
C GLU A 374 -15.28 4.08 -7.26
N MET A 375 -14.22 4.67 -7.83
CA MET A 375 -14.27 5.44 -9.06
C MET A 375 -14.61 4.53 -10.25
N ARG A 376 -15.46 5.01 -11.15
CA ARG A 376 -15.81 4.31 -12.40
C ARG A 376 -16.03 5.29 -13.54
N LYS A 377 -15.80 4.83 -14.77
CA LYS A 377 -16.17 5.57 -15.98
C LYS A 377 -17.69 5.72 -16.02
N VAL A 378 -18.17 6.95 -16.18
CA VAL A 378 -19.58 7.31 -16.28
C VAL A 378 -19.78 8.16 -17.53
N VAL A 379 -20.66 7.69 -18.42
CA VAL A 379 -21.12 8.48 -19.56
C VAL A 379 -22.02 9.59 -19.04
N LEU A 380 -21.72 10.82 -19.44
CA LEU A 380 -22.43 12.00 -19.02
C LEU A 380 -23.66 12.23 -19.92
N PRO A 381 -24.75 12.82 -19.38
CA PRO A 381 -25.86 13.29 -20.20
C PRO A 381 -25.40 14.26 -21.30
N ALA A 382 -26.11 14.29 -22.43
CA ALA A 382 -25.74 15.12 -23.58
C ALA A 382 -25.71 16.63 -23.28
N ASP A 383 -26.47 17.08 -22.28
CA ASP A 383 -26.52 18.46 -21.78
C ASP A 383 -25.52 18.74 -20.64
N SER A 384 -24.73 17.73 -20.23
CA SER A 384 -23.75 17.86 -19.18
C SER A 384 -22.60 18.78 -19.58
N LYS A 385 -22.23 19.67 -18.66
CA LYS A 385 -21.07 20.57 -18.79
C LYS A 385 -19.79 19.98 -18.21
N ARG A 386 -19.75 18.67 -17.92
CA ARG A 386 -18.64 17.99 -17.20
C ARG A 386 -17.71 17.16 -18.10
N GLY A 387 -17.79 17.35 -19.41
CA GLY A 387 -16.88 16.73 -20.37
C GLY A 387 -15.50 17.40 -20.42
N GLY A 388 -14.45 16.60 -20.54
CA GLY A 388 -13.07 17.08 -20.70
C GLY A 388 -12.43 17.75 -19.46
N ILE A 389 -11.11 17.91 -19.48
CA ILE A 389 -10.30 18.35 -18.33
C ILE A 389 -10.62 19.76 -17.85
N LEU A 390 -11.10 20.64 -18.73
CA LEU A 390 -11.40 22.04 -18.41
C LEU A 390 -12.67 22.22 -17.57
N THR A 391 -13.44 21.16 -17.39
CA THR A 391 -14.71 21.18 -16.64
C THR A 391 -14.64 20.41 -15.33
N GLN A 392 -13.55 19.66 -15.12
CA GLN A 392 -13.27 18.91 -13.91
C GLN A 392 -12.97 19.84 -12.74
N SER A 393 -13.37 19.43 -11.53
CA SER A 393 -13.18 20.22 -10.31
C SER A 393 -11.71 20.50 -10.01
N THR A 394 -10.80 19.60 -10.36
CA THR A 394 -9.35 19.79 -10.23
C THR A 394 -8.89 21.08 -10.91
N PHE A 395 -9.14 21.22 -12.22
CA PHE A 395 -8.83 22.44 -12.97
C PHE A 395 -9.54 23.65 -12.38
N LEU A 396 -10.84 23.53 -12.09
CA LEU A 396 -11.65 24.66 -11.61
C LEU A 396 -11.20 25.19 -10.24
N ILE A 397 -10.65 24.33 -9.38
CA ILE A 397 -10.16 24.65 -8.04
C ILE A 397 -8.72 25.19 -8.09
N VAL A 398 -7.80 24.49 -8.76
CA VAL A 398 -6.40 24.92 -8.90
C VAL A 398 -6.30 26.33 -9.51
N THR A 399 -7.18 26.64 -10.45
CA THR A 399 -7.22 27.94 -11.12
C THR A 399 -8.10 28.99 -10.41
N SER A 400 -8.42 28.80 -9.13
CA SER A 400 -9.27 29.71 -8.36
C SER A 400 -8.48 30.59 -7.36
N ASN A 401 -9.18 31.52 -6.72
CA ASN A 401 -8.72 32.19 -5.52
C ASN A 401 -9.43 31.58 -4.31
N PRO A 402 -8.91 31.75 -3.08
CA PRO A 402 -9.50 31.13 -1.90
C PRO A 402 -10.99 31.44 -1.70
N THR A 403 -11.46 32.60 -2.15
CA THR A 403 -12.82 33.08 -1.90
C THR A 403 -13.68 33.24 -3.16
N ARG A 404 -13.13 33.01 -4.36
CA ARG A 404 -13.83 33.24 -5.63
C ARG A 404 -13.16 32.55 -6.81
N THR A 405 -13.89 32.39 -7.90
CA THR A 405 -13.33 31.97 -9.20
C THR A 405 -12.38 33.04 -9.77
N SER A 406 -11.50 32.64 -10.70
CA SER A 406 -10.58 33.56 -11.38
C SER A 406 -10.50 33.25 -12.88
N PRO A 407 -11.18 34.03 -13.73
CA PRO A 407 -11.03 33.91 -15.19
C PRO A 407 -9.59 34.14 -15.65
N VAL A 408 -8.86 35.05 -14.98
CA VAL A 408 -7.46 35.37 -15.28
C VAL A 408 -6.56 34.15 -15.06
N LYS A 409 -6.63 33.50 -13.88
CA LYS A 409 -5.83 32.29 -13.62
C LYS A 409 -6.20 31.12 -14.54
N ARG A 410 -7.48 30.97 -14.89
CA ARG A 410 -7.94 29.97 -15.86
C ARG A 410 -7.35 30.21 -17.25
N GLY A 411 -7.41 31.45 -17.74
CA GLY A 411 -6.83 31.83 -19.02
C GLY A 411 -5.32 31.60 -19.05
N LEU A 412 -4.61 32.03 -18.00
CA LEU A 412 -3.18 31.80 -17.86
C LEU A 412 -2.83 30.31 -17.90
N PHE A 413 -3.55 29.49 -17.13
CA PHE A 413 -3.33 28.03 -17.10
C PHE A 413 -3.51 27.41 -18.48
N VAL A 414 -4.53 27.80 -19.25
CA VAL A 414 -4.75 27.29 -20.61
C VAL A 414 -3.61 27.69 -21.54
N LEU A 415 -3.18 28.95 -21.49
CA LEU A 415 -2.07 29.46 -22.30
C LEU A 415 -0.76 28.72 -22.01
N GLU A 416 -0.45 28.50 -20.73
CA GLU A 416 0.79 27.87 -20.29
C GLU A 416 0.78 26.35 -20.48
N ASN A 417 -0.27 25.67 -20.02
CA ASN A 417 -0.28 24.20 -19.90
C ASN A 417 -0.91 23.49 -21.10
N LEU A 418 -1.76 24.15 -21.88
CA LEU A 418 -2.43 23.51 -23.02
C LEU A 418 -1.95 24.05 -24.38
N LEU A 419 -1.78 25.36 -24.51
CA LEU A 419 -1.41 26.00 -25.77
C LEU A 419 0.10 26.19 -25.95
N ALA A 420 0.89 26.04 -24.88
CA ALA A 420 2.33 26.30 -24.85
C ALA A 420 2.71 27.71 -25.34
N THR A 421 1.86 28.70 -25.04
CA THR A 421 2.03 30.13 -25.36
C THR A 421 1.94 30.96 -24.08
N PRO A 422 2.92 30.86 -23.16
CA PRO A 422 2.87 31.58 -21.89
C PRO A 422 2.79 33.10 -22.12
N SER A 423 2.02 33.80 -21.28
CA SER A 423 1.97 35.26 -21.33
C SER A 423 3.36 35.85 -21.04
N PRO A 424 3.79 36.91 -21.76
CA PRO A 424 5.03 37.61 -21.43
C PRO A 424 5.03 38.12 -19.97
N PRO A 425 6.20 38.17 -19.31
CA PRO A 425 6.32 38.54 -17.90
C PRO A 425 5.87 39.96 -17.57
#